data_AF-A0A1V3HBB5-F1
#
_entry.id   AF-A0A1V3HBB5-F1
#
_cell.length_a   1.000
_cell.length_b   1.000
_cell.length_c   1.000
_cell.angle_alpha   90.00
_cell.angle_beta   90.00
_cell.angle_gamma   90.00
#
_symmetry.space_group_name_H-M   'P 1'
#
loop_
_entity.id
_entity.type
_entity.pdbx_description
1 polymer ?
#
loop_
_entity_poly.entity_id
_entity_poly.type
_entity_poly.pdbx_seq_one_letter_code
_entity_poly.pdbx_strand_id
1 'polypeptide(L)' 'MTAEQLRALYRQQLLIEALVEPSLDNEGWVVECRHAAGGLMALTNADGVEQCFLDIDQATLNALEIGFQQVRIID' A
#
# COMPACT_ATOMS: atom_id res chain seq x y z
N MET A 1 -7.55 3.33 -1.05
CA MET A 1 -7.20 4.36 -2.06
C MET A 1 -6.67 3.66 -3.28
N THR A 2 -7.04 4.09 -4.48
CA THR A 2 -6.51 3.48 -5.71
C THR A 2 -5.01 3.74 -5.84
N ALA A 3 -4.31 2.91 -6.62
CA ALA A 3 -2.88 3.11 -6.89
C ALA A 3 -2.57 4.49 -7.47
N GLU A 4 -3.44 5.04 -8.32
CA GLU A 4 -3.30 6.38 -8.89
C GLU A 4 -3.42 7.48 -7.83
N GLN A 5 -4.37 7.34 -6.89
CA GLN A 5 -4.55 8.28 -5.79
C GLN A 5 -3.34 8.24 -4.84
N LEU A 6 -2.86 7.05 -4.48
CA LEU A 6 -1.66 6.90 -3.66
C LEU A 6 -0.43 7.50 -4.35
N ARG A 7 -0.26 7.26 -5.66
CA ARG A 7 0.83 7.86 -6.46
C ARG A 7 0.74 9.39 -6.47
N ALA A 8 -0.47 9.95 -6.56
CA ALA A 8 -0.66 11.40 -6.49
C ALA A 8 -0.25 11.97 -5.12
N LEU A 9 -0.64 11.30 -4.03
CA LEU A 9 -0.25 11.69 -2.67
C LEU A 9 1.26 11.56 -2.43
N TYR A 10 1.88 10.49 -2.94
CA TYR A 10 3.33 10.30 -2.88
C TYR A 10 4.08 11.44 -3.58
N ARG A 11 3.66 11.83 -4.80
CA ARG A 11 4.25 12.97 -5.53
C ARG A 11 4.06 14.30 -4.80
N GLN A 12 3.00 14.45 -4.01
CA GLN A 12 2.75 15.60 -3.16
C GLN A 12 3.51 15.55 -1.83
N GLN A 13 4.36 14.53 -1.62
CA GLN A 13 5.13 14.31 -0.38
C GLN A 13 4.23 14.10 0.85
N LEU A 14 3.02 13.56 0.63
CA LEU A 14 2.05 13.28 1.69
C LEU A 14 2.08 11.82 2.17
N LEU A 15 2.81 10.94 1.50
CA LEU A 15 3.06 9.58 1.97
C LEU A 15 4.52 9.43 2.35
N ILE A 16 4.79 8.86 3.53
CA ILE A 16 6.14 8.81 4.11
C ILE A 16 6.71 7.40 4.21
N GLU A 17 5.87 6.37 4.11
CA GLU A 17 6.27 4.96 4.21
C GLU A 17 5.25 4.09 3.47
N ALA A 18 5.72 3.05 2.79
CA ALA A 18 4.89 1.95 2.32
C ALA A 18 5.16 0.71 3.17
N LEU A 19 4.08 0.01 3.52
CA LEU A 19 4.09 -1.19 4.33
C LEU A 19 3.43 -2.32 3.54
N VAL A 20 3.95 -3.52 3.71
CA VAL A 20 3.33 -4.77 3.28
C VAL A 20 3.12 -5.62 4.51
N GLU A 21 1.88 -6.02 4.75
CA GLU A 21 1.47 -6.77 5.93
C GLU A 21 0.51 -7.90 5.55
N PRO A 22 0.40 -8.97 6.36
CA PRO A 22 -0.60 -10.01 6.14
C PRO A 22 -2.01 -9.43 6.18
N SER A 23 -2.87 -9.86 5.26
CA SER A 23 -4.28 -9.48 5.30
C SER A 23 -4.94 -10.05 6.56
N LEU A 24 -5.80 -9.25 7.20
CA LEU A 24 -6.56 -9.68 8.37
C LEU A 24 -7.76 -10.56 8.02
N ASP A 25 -8.34 -10.34 6.83
CA ASP A 25 -9.60 -10.96 6.42
C ASP A 25 -9.41 -12.08 5.38
N ASN A 26 -8.23 -12.18 4.76
CA ASN A 26 -7.95 -13.11 3.68
C ASN A 26 -6.58 -13.77 3.85
N GLU A 27 -6.36 -14.90 3.20
CA GLU A 27 -5.00 -15.40 3.00
C GLU A 27 -4.30 -14.52 1.96
N GLY A 28 -3.21 -13.87 2.35
CA GLY A 28 -2.39 -13.04 1.47
C GLY A 28 -1.81 -11.81 2.16
N TRP A 29 -1.43 -10.83 1.34
CA TRP A 29 -0.70 -9.63 1.75
C TRP A 29 -1.37 -8.38 1.21
N VAL A 30 -1.36 -7.30 1.99
CA VAL A 30 -1.94 -6.01 1.61
C VAL A 30 -0.87 -4.94 1.60
N VAL A 31 -1.14 -3.85 0.89
CA VAL A 31 -0.25 -2.69 0.82
C VAL A 31 -0.92 -1.54 1.53
N GLU A 32 -0.24 -0.97 2.51
CA GLU A 32 -0.65 0.25 3.17
C GLU A 32 0.39 1.36 3.01
N CYS A 33 -0.05 2.61 2.97
CA CYS A 33 0.81 3.77 2.96
C CYS A 33 0.56 4.65 4.18
N ARG A 34 1.63 5.04 4.88
CA ARG A 34 1.54 5.98 5.98
C ARG A 34 1.44 7.40 5.45
N HIS A 35 0.38 8.09 5.83
CA HIS A 35 0.19 9.50 5.49
C HIS A 35 1.00 10.40 6.44
N ALA A 36 1.52 11.52 5.95
CA ALA A 36 2.35 12.46 6.72
C ALA A 36 1.63 13.09 7.90
N ALA A 37 0.31 13.26 7.80
CA ALA A 37 -0.55 13.71 8.91
C ALA A 37 -0.89 12.62 9.94
N GLY A 38 -0.31 11.42 9.78
CA GLY A 38 -0.67 10.22 10.53
C GLY A 38 -1.76 9.40 9.84
N GLY A 39 -1.97 8.18 10.33
CA GLY A 39 -2.89 7.21 9.75
C GLY A 39 -2.28 6.38 8.61
N LEU A 40 -3.00 5.32 8.25
CA LEU A 40 -2.66 4.38 7.19
C LEU A 40 -3.73 4.46 6.10
N MET A 41 -3.28 4.31 4.86
CA MET A 41 -4.12 4.30 3.68
C MET A 41 -3.86 3.00 2.92
N ALA A 42 -4.79 2.05 3.03
CA ALA A 42 -4.74 0.82 2.26
C ALA A 42 -4.86 1.06 0.76
N LEU A 43 -4.14 0.27 -0.02
CA LEU A 43 -4.33 0.14 -1.46
C LEU A 43 -5.63 -0.61 -1.72
N THR A 44 -6.52 0.01 -2.49
CA THR A 44 -7.84 -0.53 -2.82
C THR A 44 -8.06 -0.57 -4.32
N ASN A 45 -8.99 -1.41 -4.74
CA ASN A 45 -9.57 -1.31 -6.08
C ASN A 45 -10.47 -0.05 -6.19
N ALA A 46 -11.08 0.13 -7.36
CA ALA A 46 -11.96 1.28 -7.64
C ALA A 46 -13.23 1.31 -6.77
N ASP A 47 -13.68 0.16 -6.25
CA ASP A 47 -14.84 0.04 -5.37
C ASP A 47 -14.50 0.29 -3.90
N GLY A 48 -13.23 0.59 -3.59
CA GLY A 48 -12.77 0.82 -2.23
C GLY A 48 -12.48 -0.46 -1.42
N VAL A 49 -12.50 -1.62 -2.08
CA VAL A 49 -12.13 -2.90 -1.45
C VAL A 49 -10.61 -3.02 -1.43
N GLU A 50 -10.05 -3.36 -0.27
CA GLU A 50 -8.61 -3.60 -0.10
C GLU A 50 -8.10 -4.65 -1.09
N GLN A 51 -6.96 -4.36 -1.71
CA GLN A 51 -6.32 -5.32 -2.59
C GLN A 51 -5.47 -6.28 -1.76
N CYS A 52 -5.89 -7.55 -1.74
CA CYS A 52 -5.12 -8.64 -1.19
C CYS A 52 -4.37 -9.37 -2.32
N PHE A 53 -3.05 -9.49 -2.15
CA PHE A 53 -2.14 -10.15 -3.07
C PHE A 53 -1.78 -11.54 -2.54
N LEU A 54 -1.58 -12.48 -3.45
CA LEU A 54 -1.30 -13.88 -3.10
C LEU A 54 0.00 -14.04 -2.29
N ASP A 55 1.01 -13.23 -2.61
CA ASP A 55 2.34 -13.32 -2.02
C ASP A 55 2.94 -11.94 -1.77
N ILE A 56 3.99 -11.94 -0.94
CA ILE A 56 4.72 -10.75 -0.51
C ILE A 56 5.42 -10.03 -1.66
N ASP A 57 5.85 -10.76 -2.70
CA ASP A 57 6.57 -10.20 -3.84
C ASP A 57 5.61 -9.36 -4.70
N GLN A 58 4.40 -9.87 -4.95
CA GLN A 58 3.35 -9.12 -5.66
C GLN A 58 2.93 -7.87 -4.89
N ALA A 59 2.71 -7.97 -3.58
CA ALA A 59 2.38 -6.81 -2.75
C ALA A 59 3.51 -5.77 -2.79
N THR A 60 4.76 -6.23 -2.67
CA THR A 60 5.94 -5.35 -2.74
C THR A 60 6.05 -4.64 -4.09
N LEU A 61 5.89 -5.34 -5.21
CA LEU A 61 5.90 -4.73 -6.54
C LEU A 61 4.83 -3.64 -6.67
N ASN A 62 3.61 -3.90 -6.22
CA ASN A 62 2.52 -2.91 -6.25
C ASN A 62 2.81 -1.69 -5.36
N ALA A 63 3.43 -1.89 -4.19
CA ALA A 63 3.89 -0.80 -3.34
C ALA A 63 4.98 0.06 -4.03
N LEU A 64 5.91 -0.57 -4.75
CA LEU A 64 6.94 0.14 -5.52
C LEU A 64 6.35 0.92 -6.71
N GLU A 65 5.29 0.42 -7.35
CA GLU A 65 4.58 1.13 -8.43
C GLU A 65 3.89 2.43 -7.98
N ILE A 66 3.65 2.60 -6.67
CA ILE A 66 3.17 3.87 -6.09
C ILE A 66 4.27 4.94 -6.16
N GLY A 67 5.54 4.54 -6.16
CA GLY A 67 6.71 5.42 -6.32
C GLY A 67 7.77 5.29 -5.22
N PHE A 68 7.53 4.45 -4.20
CA PHE A 68 8.49 4.16 -3.16
C PHE A 68 9.69 3.35 -3.71
N GLN A 69 10.87 3.56 -3.13
CA GLN A 69 12.07 2.78 -3.46
C GLN A 69 12.31 1.62 -2.50
N GLN A 70 11.63 1.63 -1.36
CA GLN A 70 11.72 0.63 -0.32
C GLN A 70 10.35 0.45 0.33
N VAL A 71 10.10 -0.75 0.83
CA VAL A 71 8.85 -1.14 1.47
C VAL A 71 9.22 -1.82 2.79
N ARG A 72 8.51 -1.50 3.86
CA ARG A 72 8.66 -2.21 5.13
C ARG A 72 7.74 -3.41 5.13
N ILE A 73 8.28 -4.60 5.39
CA ILE A 73 7.49 -5.79 5.65
C ILE A 73 7.17 -5.83 7.14
N ILE A 74 5.89 -6.03 7.46
CA ILE A 74 5.40 -6.23 8.83
C ILE A 74 5.05 -7.71 8.99
N ASP A 75 5.51 -8.32 10.08
CA ASP A 75 5.31 -9.73 10.46
C ASP A 75 4.31 -9.93 11.60
#